data_AF-A0A7S3XFU2-F1
#
_entry.id   AF-A0A7S3XFU2-F1
#
_cell.length_a   1.000
_cell.length_b   1.000
_cell.length_c   1.000
_cell.angle_alpha   90.00
_cell.angle_beta   90.00
_cell.angle_gamma   90.00
#
_symmetry.space_group_name_H-M   'P 1'
#
loop_
_entity.id
_entity.type
_entity.pdbx_description
1 polymer ?
#
loop_
_entity_poly.entity_id
_entity_poly.type
_entity_poly.pdbx_seq_one_letter_code
_entity_poly.pdbx_strand_id
1 'polypeptide(L)'
;YILARRHVTVQRLEKITANLEPKWLRAPKEFGWDHQPQYLLHGHALETEDEARKLNIPISTQETLFSTKEDTDALMELLKEFPYPENKIWIRKGHGFVILGSSIDDVTAS
;
A
#
# COMPACT_ATOMS: atom_id res chain seq x y z
N TYR A 1 -12.69 -0.65 13.78
CA TYR A 1 -13.76 0.36 13.80
C TYR A 1 -13.21 1.76 13.49
N ILE A 2 -12.39 1.93 12.43
CA ILE A 2 -11.98 3.27 11.94
C ILE A 2 -11.76 3.18 10.42
N LEU A 3 -12.78 2.84 9.63
CA LEU A 3 -12.76 3.01 8.17
C LEU A 3 -14.17 3.32 7.67
N ALA A 4 -14.81 4.33 8.26
CA ALA A 4 -16.12 4.80 7.82
C ALA A 4 -15.97 6.09 6.98
N ARG A 5 -16.32 5.99 5.69
CA ARG A 5 -16.60 7.09 4.72
C ARG A 5 -15.42 7.81 4.06
N ARG A 6 -14.39 7.10 3.58
CA ARG A 6 -13.42 7.66 2.62
C ARG A 6 -13.50 6.89 1.29
N HIS A 7 -13.22 7.55 0.17
CA HIS A 7 -13.18 6.89 -1.15
C HIS A 7 -12.10 5.81 -1.12
N VAL A 8 -12.54 4.55 -1.19
CA VAL A 8 -11.69 3.37 -1.20
C VAL A 8 -11.94 2.60 -2.48
N THR A 9 -10.87 2.14 -3.13
CA THR A 9 -10.93 1.38 -4.37
C THR A 9 -10.26 0.02 -4.17
N VAL A 10 -11.03 -1.06 -4.36
CA VAL A 10 -10.50 -2.44 -4.42
C VAL A 10 -10.15 -2.74 -5.87
N GLN A 11 -8.95 -3.25 -6.13
CA GLN A 11 -8.50 -3.64 -7.47
C GLN A 11 -7.87 -5.02 -7.44
N ARG A 12 -8.14 -5.83 -8.47
CA ARG A 12 -7.39 -7.06 -8.74
C ARG A 12 -6.14 -6.68 -9.53
N LEU A 13 -4.96 -7.07 -9.06
CA LEU A 13 -3.68 -6.58 -9.57
C LEU A 13 -3.43 -6.97 -11.04
N GLU A 14 -3.98 -8.10 -11.51
CA GLU A 14 -3.91 -8.54 -12.91
C GLU A 14 -4.67 -7.62 -13.89
N LYS A 15 -5.63 -6.82 -13.40
CA LYS A 15 -6.49 -5.96 -14.23
C LYS A 15 -5.99 -4.52 -14.32
N ILE A 16 -4.88 -4.20 -13.66
CA ILE A 16 -4.27 -2.86 -13.70
C ILE A 16 -3.38 -2.78 -14.95
N THR A 17 -3.95 -2.35 -16.07
CA THR A 17 -3.28 -2.37 -17.39
C THR A 17 -2.95 -1.00 -17.98
N ALA A 18 -2.97 0.10 -17.23
CA ALA A 18 -2.74 1.43 -17.82
C ALA A 18 -1.57 2.20 -17.19
N ASN A 19 -0.45 2.19 -17.92
CA ASN A 19 0.61 3.21 -18.04
C ASN A 19 1.79 3.29 -17.07
N LEU A 20 1.84 2.52 -15.99
CA LEU A 20 3.07 2.27 -15.22
C LEU A 20 2.96 0.85 -14.70
N GLU A 21 3.97 0.00 -14.88
CA GLU A 21 3.96 -1.33 -14.22
C GLU A 21 3.66 -1.11 -12.74
N PRO A 22 2.51 -1.59 -12.24
CA PRO A 22 2.06 -1.21 -10.92
C PRO A 22 3.05 -1.80 -9.90
N LYS A 23 3.57 -0.94 -9.03
CA LYS A 23 4.71 -1.14 -8.10
C LYS A 23 4.62 -2.48 -7.34
N TRP A 24 3.41 -2.91 -7.03
CA TRP A 24 3.03 -4.16 -6.34
C TRP A 24 3.25 -5.44 -7.19
N LEU A 25 3.30 -5.33 -8.52
CA LEU A 25 3.72 -6.42 -9.42
C LEU A 25 5.24 -6.51 -9.54
N ARG A 26 5.95 -5.40 -9.32
CA ARG A 26 7.42 -5.35 -9.38
C ARG A 26 8.09 -5.73 -8.06
N ALA A 27 7.54 -5.27 -6.93
CA ALA A 27 8.11 -5.48 -5.60
C ALA A 27 8.43 -6.94 -5.27
N PRO A 28 7.57 -7.95 -5.58
CA PRO A 28 7.91 -9.35 -5.30
C PRO A 28 9.16 -9.82 -6.03
N LYS A 29 9.32 -9.44 -7.30
CA LYS A 29 10.50 -9.77 -8.10
C LYS A 29 11.74 -8.97 -7.68
N GLU A 30 11.58 -7.69 -7.36
CA GLU A 30 12.70 -6.78 -7.03
C GLU A 30 13.26 -6.98 -5.64
N PHE A 31 12.41 -7.35 -4.68
CA PHE A 31 12.79 -7.52 -3.28
C PHE A 31 12.79 -8.99 -2.83
N GLY A 32 12.51 -9.92 -3.75
CA GLY A 32 12.55 -11.35 -3.49
C GLY A 32 11.48 -11.82 -2.51
N TRP A 33 10.27 -11.26 -2.59
CA TRP A 33 9.17 -11.73 -1.76
C TRP A 33 8.73 -13.13 -2.17
N ASP A 34 8.43 -13.96 -1.19
CA ASP A 34 7.99 -15.34 -1.42
C ASP A 34 6.54 -15.43 -1.96
N HIS A 35 5.79 -14.34 -1.88
CA HIS A 35 4.37 -14.31 -2.25
C HIS A 35 4.01 -13.10 -3.12
N GLN A 36 3.23 -13.36 -4.16
CA GLN A 36 2.64 -12.34 -5.02
C GLN A 36 1.24 -11.95 -4.50
N PRO A 37 1.00 -10.69 -4.11
CA PRO A 37 -0.35 -10.24 -3.79
C PRO A 37 -1.24 -10.32 -5.05
N GLN A 38 -2.55 -10.55 -4.85
CA GLN A 38 -3.53 -10.62 -5.94
C GLN A 38 -4.50 -9.44 -5.93
N TYR A 39 -4.72 -8.84 -4.77
CA TYR A 39 -5.64 -7.74 -4.55
C TYR A 39 -4.93 -6.58 -3.87
N LEU A 40 -5.41 -5.39 -4.19
CA LEU A 40 -5.01 -4.14 -3.58
C LEU A 40 -6.24 -3.36 -3.15
N LEU A 41 -6.22 -2.86 -1.93
CA LEU A 41 -7.11 -1.81 -1.46
C LEU A 41 -6.30 -0.52 -1.37
N HIS A 42 -6.77 0.53 -2.03
CA HIS A 42 -6.22 1.87 -1.83
C HIS A 42 -7.31 2.78 -1.31
N GLY A 43 -7.01 3.52 -0.25
CA GLY A 43 -7.90 4.51 0.33
C GLY A 43 -7.17 5.81 0.58
N HIS A 44 -7.88 6.93 0.47
CA HIS A 44 -7.36 8.22 0.90
C HIS A 44 -7.66 8.43 2.37
N ALA A 45 -6.62 8.72 3.14
CA ALA A 45 -6.74 9.07 4.54
C ALA A 45 -5.61 10.02 4.92
N LEU A 46 -5.96 11.15 5.55
CA LEU A 46 -4.96 11.94 6.27
C LEU A 46 -4.64 11.14 7.54
N GLU A 47 -3.49 10.50 7.53
CA GLU A 47 -2.93 9.78 8.68
C GLU A 47 -1.59 10.41 9.03
N THR A 48 -1.38 10.68 10.31
CA THR A 48 -0.13 11.21 10.85
C THR A 48 0.83 10.07 11.22
N GLU A 49 2.14 10.37 11.32
CA GLU A 49 3.11 9.39 11.83
C GLU A 49 2.74 8.89 13.23
N ASP A 50 2.18 9.74 14.08
CA ASP A 50 1.76 9.38 15.42
C ASP A 50 0.61 8.37 15.42
N GLU A 51 -0.34 8.49 14.50
CA GLU A 51 -1.44 7.53 14.33
C GLU A 51 -0.93 6.20 13.78
N ALA A 52 -0.07 6.24 12.75
CA ALA A 52 0.55 5.05 12.18
C ALA A 52 1.34 4.26 13.22
N ARG A 53 2.14 4.95 14.05
CA ARG A 53 2.93 4.35 15.13
C ARG A 53 2.04 3.71 16.20
N LYS A 54 0.94 4.35 16.60
CA LYS A 54 -0.02 3.77 17.56
C LYS A 54 -0.63 2.47 17.06
N LEU A 55 -0.75 2.31 15.74
CA LEU A 55 -1.30 1.12 15.10
C LEU A 55 -0.21 0.12 14.66
N ASN A 56 1.08 0.42 14.88
CA ASN A 56 2.22 -0.33 14.36
C ASN A 56 2.15 -0.56 12.84
N ILE A 57 1.66 0.43 12.09
CA ILE A 57 1.57 0.37 10.63
C ILE A 57 2.77 1.12 10.03
N PRO A 58 3.52 0.51 9.10
CA PRO A 58 4.58 1.19 8.36
C PRO A 58 4.08 2.46 7.66
N ILE A 59 4.83 3.56 7.78
CA ILE A 59 4.51 4.84 7.15
C ILE A 59 5.71 5.40 6.39
N SER A 60 5.50 5.99 5.22
CA SER A 60 6.56 6.68 4.48
C SER A 60 7.14 7.85 5.27
N THR A 61 8.46 7.99 5.26
CA THR A 61 9.18 9.09 5.92
C THR A 61 8.98 10.43 5.22
N GLN A 62 8.73 10.38 3.90
CA GLN A 62 8.45 11.54 3.05
C GLN A 62 6.94 11.68 2.79
N GLU A 63 6.48 12.92 2.67
CA GLU A 63 5.13 13.21 2.18
C GLU A 63 5.00 12.82 0.71
N THR A 64 3.90 12.14 0.38
CA THR A 64 3.59 11.74 -0.99
C THR A 64 2.30 12.41 -1.42
N LEU A 65 2.30 13.21 -2.49
CA LEU A 65 1.16 14.10 -2.78
C LEU A 65 0.57 13.94 -4.19
N PHE A 66 1.30 13.42 -5.19
CA PHE A 66 0.90 13.55 -6.60
C PHE A 66 1.24 12.38 -7.54
N SER A 67 1.35 11.14 -7.04
CA SER A 67 1.73 9.97 -7.86
C SER A 67 2.97 10.21 -8.73
N THR A 68 3.92 10.97 -8.19
CA THR A 68 5.17 11.31 -8.86
C THR A 68 6.17 10.16 -8.80
N LYS A 69 7.35 10.35 -9.39
CA LYS A 69 8.45 9.40 -9.23
C LYS A 69 8.88 9.31 -7.76
N GLU A 70 8.91 10.43 -7.05
CA GLU A 70 9.28 10.51 -5.64
C GLU A 70 8.28 9.73 -4.77
N ASP A 71 6.98 9.86 -5.05
CA ASP A 71 5.94 9.06 -4.40
C ASP A 71 6.10 7.55 -4.68
N THR A 72 6.69 7.20 -5.82
CA THR A 72 7.01 5.82 -6.19
C THR A 72 8.19 5.31 -5.41
N ASP A 73 9.27 6.08 -5.37
CA ASP A 73 10.50 5.69 -4.71
C ASP A 73 10.27 5.55 -3.19
N ALA A 74 9.58 6.51 -2.56
CA ALA A 74 9.25 6.45 -1.13
C ALA A 74 8.37 5.23 -0.77
N LEU A 75 7.44 4.86 -1.64
CA LEU A 75 6.64 3.65 -1.44
C LEU A 75 7.47 2.38 -1.65
N MET A 76 8.34 2.34 -2.67
CA MET A 76 9.19 1.17 -2.93
C MET A 76 10.19 0.93 -1.80
N GLU A 77 10.74 1.99 -1.19
CA GLU A 77 11.55 1.89 0.02
C GLU A 77 10.76 1.25 1.16
N LEU A 78 9.52 1.69 1.38
CA LEU A 78 8.65 1.15 2.41
C LEU A 78 8.31 -0.33 2.17
N LEU A 79 8.05 -0.72 0.92
CA LEU A 79 7.81 -2.12 0.55
C LEU A 79 9.07 -2.99 0.72
N LYS A 80 10.25 -2.45 0.49
CA LYS A 80 11.52 -3.16 0.70
C LYS A 80 11.79 -3.42 2.17
N GLU A 81 11.53 -2.43 3.03
CA GLU A 81 11.79 -2.52 4.48
C GLU A 81 10.73 -3.38 5.18
N PHE A 82 9.48 -3.30 4.73
CA PHE A 82 8.34 -4.00 5.31
C PHE A 82 7.70 -4.91 4.25
N PRO A 83 8.28 -6.10 4.02
CA PRO A 83 7.83 -7.00 2.96
C PRO A 83 6.48 -7.63 3.26
N TYR A 84 5.77 -8.00 2.19
CA TYR A 84 4.64 -8.91 2.22
C TYR A 84 5.14 -10.36 2.16
N PRO A 85 4.51 -11.33 2.86
CA PRO A 85 3.21 -11.25 3.54
C PRO A 85 3.22 -10.81 5.01
N GLU A 86 4.39 -10.56 5.59
CA GLU A 86 4.53 -10.18 7.01
C GLU A 86 3.84 -8.84 7.30
N ASN A 87 3.91 -7.93 6.34
CA ASN A 87 3.20 -6.65 6.36
C ASN A 87 2.17 -6.65 5.24
N LYS A 88 0.97 -6.17 5.55
CA LYS A 88 -0.14 -6.08 4.59
C LYS A 88 -0.66 -4.68 4.39
N ILE A 89 -0.33 -3.75 5.29
CA ILE A 89 -0.86 -2.39 5.31
C ILE A 89 0.32 -1.42 5.34
N TRP A 90 0.26 -0.39 4.51
CA TRP A 90 1.25 0.67 4.46
C TRP A 90 0.56 2.02 4.35
N ILE A 91 1.04 3.01 5.12
CA ILE A 91 0.59 4.39 5.04
C ILE A 91 1.59 5.20 4.20
N ARG A 92 1.03 5.98 3.28
CA ARG A 92 1.73 6.96 2.49
C ARG A 92 1.41 8.34 3.08
N LYS A 93 2.38 8.93 3.78
CA LYS A 93 2.22 10.16 4.55
C LYS A 93 1.64 11.28 3.68
N GLY A 94 0.56 11.90 4.15
CA GLY A 94 -0.17 12.96 3.42
C GLY A 94 -1.06 12.47 2.26
N HIS A 95 -1.11 11.16 1.96
CA HIS A 95 -1.84 10.60 0.82
C HIS A 95 -2.99 9.67 1.22
N GLY A 96 -2.66 8.64 2.00
CA GLY A 96 -3.58 7.54 2.28
C GLY A 96 -2.86 6.23 2.55
N PHE A 97 -3.59 5.12 2.42
CA PHE A 97 -3.09 3.79 2.75
C PHE A 97 -3.23 2.83 1.58
N VAL A 98 -2.43 1.78 1.63
CA VAL A 98 -2.50 0.65 0.72
C VAL A 98 -2.56 -0.63 1.55
N ILE A 99 -3.47 -1.53 1.17
CA ILE A 99 -3.55 -2.88 1.70
C ILE A 99 -3.32 -3.87 0.57
N LEU A 100 -2.47 -4.86 0.79
CA LEU A 100 -2.22 -5.96 -0.14
C LEU A 100 -2.73 -7.27 0.45
N GLY A 101 -3.29 -8.11 -0.41
CA GLY A 101 -3.81 -9.40 0.02
C GLY A 101 -3.96 -10.40 -1.09
N SER A 102 -4.19 -11.64 -0.67
CA SER A 102 -4.40 -12.80 -1.53
C SER A 102 -5.85 -12.95 -2.01
N SER A 103 -6.81 -12.31 -1.33
CA SER A 103 -8.24 -12.31 -1.67
C SER A 103 -8.90 -10.95 -1.38
N ILE A 104 -10.14 -10.77 -1.84
CA ILE A 104 -10.94 -9.59 -1.50
C ILE A 104 -11.20 -9.52 0.01
N ASP A 105 -11.50 -10.66 0.62
CA ASP A 105 -11.77 -10.74 2.06
C ASP A 105 -10.52 -10.35 2.87
N ASP A 106 -9.34 -10.79 2.43
CA ASP A 106 -8.04 -10.45 3.05
C ASP A 106 -7.82 -8.93 3.09
N VAL A 107 -8.14 -8.22 2.00
CA VAL A 107 -7.94 -6.75 1.94
C VAL A 107 -9.09 -5.94 2.54
N THR A 108 -10.27 -6.53 2.76
CA THR A 108 -11.45 -5.81 3.32
C THR A 108 -11.71 -6.09 4.79
N ALA A 109 -11.18 -7.20 5.34
CA ALA A 109 -11.24 -7.53 6.76
C ALA A 109 -10.10 -6.89 7.58
N SER A 110 -9.13 -6.26 6.90
CA SER A 110 -7.93 -5.63 7.47
C SER A 110 -8.21 -4.26 8.12
#